data_AF-A0A7W5CDQ6-F1
#
_entry.id   AF-A0A7W5CDQ6-F1
#
_cell.length_a   1.000
_cell.length_b   1.000
_cell.length_c   1.000
_cell.angle_alpha   90.00
_cell.angle_beta   90.00
_cell.angle_gamma   90.00
#
_symmetry.space_group_name_H-M   'P 1'
#
loop_
_entity.id
_entity.type
_entity.pdbx_description
1 polymer ?
#
loop_
_entity_poly.entity_id
_entity_poly.type
_entity_poly.pdbx_seq_one_letter_code
_entity_poly.pdbx_strand_id
1 'polypeptide(L)'
;MSSNAYKLQIWEGIPGEDGSVLVADTYYQKPYEWSTYQEETYRLSKHLRGITSICIVLYQKLQIKGCTFKRQNRAFEQNWAAHSDHIYGDSFTLAGHCVEGIGNNVTLEFSQMEFSVEGASKLVVWRSSPIDKNTILIQFSDENGEKRQIVEFTKTEGYEE
;
A
#
# COMPACT_ATOMS: atom_id res chain seq x y z
N MET A 1 -2.44 5.56 -39.39
CA MET A 1 -3.17 6.77 -38.96
C MET A 1 -2.65 7.15 -37.60
N SER A 2 -2.35 8.43 -37.35
CA SER A 2 -1.88 8.89 -36.03
C SER A 2 -3.07 8.94 -35.06
N SER A 3 -2.99 8.20 -33.96
CA SER A 3 -3.91 8.37 -32.83
C SER A 3 -3.63 9.71 -32.14
N ASN A 4 -4.67 10.51 -31.94
CA ASN A 4 -4.57 11.73 -31.15
C ASN A 4 -4.29 11.36 -29.69
N ALA A 5 -3.37 12.07 -29.05
CA ALA A 5 -3.10 11.96 -27.62
C ALA A 5 -4.05 12.89 -26.84
N TYR A 6 -4.92 12.32 -26.02
CA TYR A 6 -5.87 13.06 -25.18
C TYR A 6 -5.33 13.13 -23.76
N LYS A 7 -5.15 14.35 -23.22
CA LYS A 7 -4.62 14.52 -21.87
C LYS A 7 -5.63 13.97 -20.85
N LEU A 8 -5.12 13.21 -19.87
CA LEU A 8 -5.88 12.61 -18.78
C LEU A 8 -5.11 12.76 -17.48
N GLN A 9 -5.79 13.16 -16.41
CA GLN A 9 -5.21 13.13 -15.06
C GLN A 9 -6.02 12.22 -14.15
N ILE A 10 -5.34 11.55 -13.21
CA ILE A 10 -5.95 10.76 -12.15
C ILE A 10 -5.52 11.39 -10.82
N TRP A 11 -6.49 11.69 -9.98
CA TRP A 11 -6.30 12.30 -8.66
C TRP A 11 -6.85 11.37 -7.58
N GLU A 12 -6.15 11.32 -6.44
CA GLU A 12 -6.73 10.91 -5.17
C GLU A 12 -7.33 12.15 -4.51
N GLY A 13 -8.61 12.09 -4.14
CA GLY A 13 -9.41 13.27 -3.79
C GLY A 13 -9.94 14.03 -5.02
N ILE A 14 -10.63 15.14 -4.76
CA ILE A 14 -11.17 16.04 -5.79
C ILE A 14 -10.12 17.12 -6.09
N PRO A 15 -9.77 17.40 -7.36
CA PRO A 15 -8.74 18.37 -7.70
C PRO A 15 -9.03 19.76 -7.13
N GLY A 16 -8.11 20.27 -6.31
CA GLY A 16 -8.21 21.60 -5.69
C GLY A 16 -8.82 21.61 -4.29
N GLU A 17 -9.26 20.46 -3.76
CA GLU A 17 -9.59 20.31 -2.34
C GLU A 17 -8.35 19.97 -1.50
N ASP A 18 -8.37 20.34 -0.22
CA ASP A 18 -7.28 20.05 0.71
C ASP A 18 -7.02 18.54 0.83
N GLY A 19 -5.74 18.17 0.76
CA GLY A 19 -5.32 16.76 0.77
C GLY A 19 -5.45 16.03 -0.58
N SER A 20 -5.97 16.67 -1.63
CA SER A 20 -6.00 16.07 -2.97
C SER A 20 -4.60 15.95 -3.59
N VAL A 21 -4.33 14.83 -4.26
CA VAL A 21 -3.01 14.51 -4.84
C VAL A 21 -3.15 14.00 -6.27
N LEU A 22 -2.42 14.63 -7.19
CA LEU A 22 -2.25 14.16 -8.56
C LEU A 22 -1.44 12.86 -8.56
N VAL A 23 -2.10 11.73 -8.84
CA VAL A 23 -1.48 10.39 -8.83
C VAL A 23 -1.12 9.88 -10.22
N ALA A 24 -1.64 10.48 -11.30
CA ALA A 24 -1.09 10.33 -12.65
C ALA A 24 -1.38 11.57 -13.50
N ASP A 25 -0.39 12.07 -14.23
CA ASP A 25 -0.58 13.00 -15.35
C ASP A 25 -0.09 12.30 -16.63
N THR A 26 -1.01 12.04 -17.57
CA THR A 26 -0.80 11.07 -18.65
C THR A 26 -1.64 11.39 -19.89
N TYR A 27 -1.57 10.52 -20.90
CA TYR A 27 -2.32 10.64 -22.14
C TYR A 27 -2.99 9.32 -22.50
N TYR A 28 -4.26 9.38 -22.88
CA TYR A 28 -4.93 8.30 -23.61
C TYR A 28 -4.63 8.45 -25.10
N GLN A 29 -3.96 7.46 -25.70
CA GLN A 29 -3.58 7.51 -27.11
C GLN A 29 -3.74 6.13 -27.79
N LYS A 30 -4.94 5.84 -28.29
CA LYS A 30 -5.23 4.61 -29.04
C LYS A 30 -5.81 4.87 -30.43
N PRO A 31 -5.60 3.96 -31.40
CA PRO A 31 -6.29 4.04 -32.69
C PRO A 31 -7.80 4.02 -32.47
N TYR A 32 -8.54 4.69 -33.35
CA TYR A 32 -10.00 4.70 -33.27
C TYR A 32 -10.57 3.37 -33.75
N GLU A 33 -11.33 2.70 -32.89
CA GLU A 33 -12.08 1.47 -33.21
C GLU A 33 -13.57 1.75 -33.01
N TRP A 34 -14.39 1.38 -34.00
CA TRP A 34 -15.82 1.68 -33.98
C TRP A 34 -16.57 0.78 -32.98
N SER A 35 -17.31 1.40 -32.05
CA SER A 35 -18.13 0.72 -31.02
C SER A 35 -17.39 -0.22 -30.05
N THR A 36 -16.05 -0.19 -30.01
CA THR A 36 -15.24 -1.02 -29.11
C THR A 36 -14.65 -0.20 -27.98
N TYR A 37 -14.83 -0.67 -26.74
CA TYR A 37 -14.09 -0.14 -25.59
C TYR A 37 -12.71 -0.78 -25.53
N GLN A 38 -11.65 0.03 -25.58
CA GLN A 38 -10.27 -0.43 -25.48
C GLN A 38 -9.76 -0.15 -24.05
N GLU A 39 -9.34 -1.21 -23.36
CA GLU A 39 -8.75 -1.08 -22.02
C GLU A 39 -7.39 -0.38 -22.09
N GLU A 40 -7.08 0.47 -21.11
CA GLU A 40 -5.76 1.10 -20.96
C GLU A 40 -5.33 1.07 -19.49
N THR A 41 -4.05 0.83 -19.24
CA THR A 41 -3.51 0.68 -17.88
C THR A 41 -2.52 1.78 -17.55
N TYR A 42 -2.82 2.57 -16.51
CA TYR A 42 -1.94 3.63 -16.02
C TYR A 42 -1.29 3.22 -14.70
N ARG A 43 -0.01 3.57 -14.53
CA ARG A 43 0.70 3.42 -13.26
C ARG A 43 0.51 4.69 -12.44
N LEU A 44 0.04 4.53 -11.21
CA LEU A 44 -0.08 5.62 -10.24
C LEU A 44 1.27 5.90 -9.57
N SER A 45 1.50 7.16 -9.16
CA SER A 45 2.73 7.60 -8.48
C SER A 45 2.87 7.05 -7.06
N LYS A 46 1.77 6.61 -6.44
CA LYS A 46 1.72 5.98 -5.12
C LYS A 46 0.61 4.92 -5.04
N HIS A 47 0.69 4.06 -4.04
CA HIS A 47 -0.38 3.11 -3.71
C HIS A 47 -1.51 3.87 -3.00
N LEU A 48 -2.74 3.70 -3.48
CA LEU A 48 -3.96 4.16 -2.83
C LEU A 48 -4.25 3.28 -1.61
N ARG A 49 -4.73 3.86 -0.50
CA ARG A 49 -4.97 3.13 0.77
C ARG A 49 -6.24 3.64 1.44
N GLY A 50 -6.87 2.79 2.25
CA GLY A 50 -8.09 3.13 3.00
C GLY A 50 -9.30 3.42 2.09
N ILE A 51 -10.23 4.21 2.59
CA ILE A 51 -11.40 4.68 1.84
C ILE A 51 -11.10 6.08 1.32
N THR A 52 -11.03 6.23 0.01
CA THR A 52 -10.68 7.49 -0.66
C THR A 52 -11.47 7.67 -1.95
N SER A 53 -11.56 8.90 -2.45
CA SER A 53 -12.19 9.23 -3.74
C SER A 53 -11.15 9.25 -4.85
N ILE A 54 -11.53 8.82 -6.05
CA ILE A 54 -10.68 8.91 -7.25
C ILE A 54 -11.35 9.76 -8.31
N CYS A 55 -10.69 10.84 -8.74
CA CYS A 55 -11.18 11.73 -9.78
C CYS A 55 -10.36 11.54 -11.07
N ILE A 56 -11.05 11.32 -12.19
CA ILE A 56 -10.43 11.24 -13.52
C ILE A 56 -10.79 12.52 -14.28
N VAL A 57 -9.80 13.38 -14.51
CA VAL A 57 -9.98 14.66 -15.21
C VAL A 57 -9.69 14.45 -16.70
N LEU A 58 -10.66 14.84 -17.52
CA LEU A 58 -10.61 14.73 -18.98
C LEU A 58 -10.75 16.12 -19.61
N TYR A 59 -9.89 16.43 -20.58
CA TYR A 59 -9.95 17.69 -21.33
C TYR A 59 -10.69 17.55 -22.68
N GLN A 60 -11.07 16.33 -23.04
CA GLN A 60 -11.84 15.99 -24.23
C GLN A 60 -12.92 14.96 -23.87
N LYS A 61 -14.00 14.92 -24.67
CA LYS A 61 -15.12 13.99 -24.45
C LYS A 61 -14.69 12.55 -24.76
N LEU A 62 -14.40 11.76 -23.72
CA LEU A 62 -14.21 10.31 -23.79
C LEU A 62 -15.35 9.60 -23.05
N GLN A 63 -15.70 8.39 -23.47
CA GLN A 63 -16.61 7.51 -22.76
C GLN A 63 -15.82 6.44 -22.00
N ILE A 64 -15.93 6.44 -20.68
CA ILE A 64 -15.31 5.43 -19.81
C ILE A 64 -16.40 4.44 -19.43
N LYS A 65 -16.23 3.16 -19.82
CA LYS A 65 -17.15 2.06 -19.44
C LYS A 65 -17.09 1.74 -17.94
N GLY A 66 -15.90 1.88 -17.36
CA GLY A 66 -15.58 1.59 -15.98
C GLY A 66 -14.05 1.59 -15.79
N CYS A 67 -13.61 1.37 -14.56
CA CYS A 67 -12.20 1.18 -14.22
C CYS A 67 -12.09 0.03 -13.21
N THR A 68 -10.93 -0.61 -13.18
CA THR A 68 -10.58 -1.64 -12.20
C THR A 68 -9.16 -1.37 -11.69
N PHE A 69 -8.87 -1.81 -10.48
CA PHE A 69 -7.52 -1.73 -9.92
C PHE A 69 -6.90 -3.13 -9.94
N LYS A 70 -5.68 -3.24 -10.49
CA LYS A 70 -4.90 -4.48 -10.35
C LYS A 70 -4.51 -4.63 -8.88
N ARG A 71 -5.09 -5.62 -8.20
CA ARG A 71 -4.70 -6.00 -6.83
C ARG A 71 -3.19 -6.30 -6.81
N GLN A 72 -2.46 -5.60 -5.95
CA GLN A 72 -1.04 -5.88 -5.70
C GLN A 72 -0.93 -6.89 -4.56
N ASN A 73 0.07 -7.77 -4.61
CA ASN A 73 0.34 -8.70 -3.52
C ASN A 73 1.34 -8.08 -2.55
N ARG A 74 0.83 -7.49 -1.46
CA ARG A 74 1.67 -6.82 -0.46
C ARG A 74 2.55 -7.78 0.37
N ALA A 75 2.40 -9.10 0.27
CA ALA A 75 3.18 -10.08 1.04
C ALA A 75 4.67 -10.07 0.73
N PHE A 76 5.06 -9.63 -0.47
CA PHE A 76 6.45 -9.53 -0.92
C PHE A 76 6.87 -8.07 -1.20
N GLU A 77 6.06 -7.10 -0.74
CA GLU A 77 6.37 -5.67 -0.81
C GLU A 77 6.88 -5.15 0.54
N GLN A 78 7.54 -3.99 0.53
CA GLN A 78 7.90 -3.30 1.76
C GLN A 78 6.65 -2.76 2.47
N ASN A 79 6.37 -3.27 3.66
CA ASN A 79 5.25 -2.84 4.49
C ASN A 79 5.75 -1.92 5.60
N TRP A 80 5.33 -0.65 5.53
CA TRP A 80 5.59 0.33 6.59
C TRP A 80 4.76 0.02 7.84
N ALA A 81 5.39 0.12 9.01
CA ALA A 81 4.75 -0.18 10.30
C ALA A 81 3.51 0.68 10.54
N ALA A 82 3.58 1.98 10.23
CA ALA A 82 2.44 2.90 10.37
C ALA A 82 1.29 2.65 9.36
N HIS A 83 1.48 1.72 8.41
CA HIS A 83 0.46 1.30 7.45
C HIS A 83 0.03 -0.17 7.66
N SER A 84 0.10 -0.65 8.91
CA SER A 84 -0.68 -1.79 9.39
C SER A 84 -2.17 -1.52 9.20
N ASP A 85 -2.95 -2.55 8.91
CA ASP A 85 -4.40 -2.43 8.67
C ASP A 85 -5.15 -2.18 9.99
N HIS A 86 -4.64 -2.74 11.09
CA HIS A 86 -5.05 -2.42 12.47
C HIS A 86 -3.82 -2.23 13.37
N ILE A 87 -3.90 -1.30 14.31
CA ILE A 87 -2.91 -1.11 15.38
C ILE A 87 -3.63 -0.83 16.71
N TYR A 88 -3.23 -1.55 17.76
CA TYR A 88 -3.82 -1.46 19.10
C TYR A 88 -2.82 -1.90 20.17
N GLY A 89 -3.03 -1.46 21.42
CA GLY A 89 -2.15 -1.76 22.57
C GLY A 89 -2.14 -0.62 23.57
N ASP A 90 -1.23 -0.69 24.55
CA ASP A 90 -1.20 0.26 25.69
C ASP A 90 -0.82 1.69 25.26
N SER A 91 0.27 1.82 24.48
CA SER A 91 0.75 3.11 23.98
C SER A 91 1.63 2.94 22.74
N PHE A 92 1.45 3.82 21.75
CA PHE A 92 2.29 3.90 20.55
C PHE A 92 2.11 5.27 19.89
N THR A 93 3.05 5.66 19.04
CA THR A 93 3.03 6.91 18.26
C THR A 93 3.27 6.59 16.78
N LEU A 94 2.42 7.09 15.90
CA LEU A 94 2.64 7.04 14.45
C LEU A 94 3.62 8.14 14.04
N ALA A 95 4.82 7.77 13.62
CA ALA A 95 5.91 8.67 13.24
C ALA A 95 6.19 8.54 11.74
N GLY A 96 5.34 9.17 10.92
CA GLY A 96 5.41 9.08 9.45
C GLY A 96 5.12 7.67 8.95
N HIS A 97 6.17 6.90 8.64
CA HIS A 97 6.06 5.49 8.24
C HIS A 97 6.39 4.50 9.37
N CYS A 98 6.95 4.99 10.48
CA CYS A 98 7.35 4.19 11.63
C CYS A 98 6.27 4.20 12.72
N VAL A 99 6.32 3.18 13.59
CA VAL A 99 5.62 3.18 14.87
C VAL A 99 6.69 3.27 15.95
N GLU A 100 6.60 4.29 16.78
CA GLU A 100 7.55 4.62 17.83
C GLU A 100 6.84 4.66 19.19
N GLY A 101 7.60 4.81 20.29
CA GLY A 101 7.03 4.87 21.65
C GLY A 101 6.21 3.63 22.02
N ILE A 102 6.58 2.46 21.46
CA ILE A 102 5.87 1.19 21.62
C ILE A 102 5.93 0.76 23.08
N GLY A 103 4.77 0.76 23.75
CA GLY A 103 4.57 0.24 25.09
C GLY A 103 4.36 -1.27 25.11
N ASN A 104 3.79 -1.78 26.20
CA ASN A 104 3.47 -3.20 26.30
C ASN A 104 2.27 -3.56 25.39
N ASN A 105 2.24 -4.83 24.96
CA ASN A 105 1.09 -5.45 24.29
C ASN A 105 0.59 -4.70 23.03
N VAL A 106 1.50 -4.03 22.31
CA VAL A 106 1.17 -3.38 21.03
C VAL A 106 1.22 -4.39 19.90
N THR A 107 0.11 -4.51 19.17
CA THR A 107 -0.04 -5.37 17.98
C THR A 107 -0.22 -4.50 16.75
N LEU A 108 0.53 -4.83 15.69
CA LEU A 108 0.35 -4.32 14.34
C LEU A 108 -0.18 -5.48 13.48
N GLU A 109 -1.40 -5.37 12.98
CA GLU A 109 -2.00 -6.37 12.10
C GLU A 109 -1.77 -6.01 10.64
N PHE A 110 -1.41 -7.02 9.84
CA PHE A 110 -1.31 -6.91 8.39
C PHE A 110 -2.15 -8.00 7.74
N SER A 111 -3.30 -7.60 7.22
CA SER A 111 -4.30 -8.49 6.63
C SER A 111 -4.02 -8.70 5.13
N GLN A 112 -4.65 -9.70 4.51
CA GLN A 112 -4.57 -9.99 3.07
C GLN A 112 -3.15 -10.25 2.51
N MET A 113 -2.28 -10.84 3.34
CA MET A 113 -0.93 -11.28 2.95
C MET A 113 -0.98 -12.60 2.16
N GLU A 114 -0.91 -12.55 0.83
CA GLU A 114 -0.99 -13.74 -0.04
C GLU A 114 0.40 -14.34 -0.32
N PHE A 115 0.86 -15.27 0.52
CA PHE A 115 2.20 -15.87 0.38
C PHE A 115 2.39 -16.85 -0.81
N SER A 116 1.38 -17.02 -1.67
CA SER A 116 1.39 -17.95 -2.83
C SER A 116 1.68 -19.42 -2.46
N VAL A 117 1.86 -20.29 -3.46
CA VAL A 117 2.26 -21.70 -3.25
C VAL A 117 3.74 -21.82 -2.87
N GLU A 118 4.59 -20.88 -3.32
CA GLU A 118 6.04 -20.90 -3.07
C GLU A 118 6.39 -20.45 -1.64
N GLY A 119 5.47 -19.76 -0.96
CA GLY A 119 5.64 -19.26 0.40
C GLY A 119 6.63 -18.11 0.52
N ALA A 120 7.04 -17.80 1.75
CA ALA A 120 8.12 -16.85 2.04
C ALA A 120 9.24 -17.54 2.84
N SER A 121 10.50 -17.24 2.47
CA SER A 121 11.70 -17.83 3.09
C SER A 121 12.40 -16.93 4.11
N LYS A 122 12.22 -15.60 4.02
CA LYS A 122 12.73 -14.60 4.97
C LYS A 122 11.63 -13.58 5.26
N LEU A 123 11.49 -13.19 6.53
CA LEU A 123 10.81 -11.97 6.95
C LEU A 123 11.89 -11.01 7.47
N VAL A 124 11.83 -9.75 7.05
CA VAL A 124 12.76 -8.68 7.48
C VAL A 124 11.96 -7.65 8.26
N VAL A 125 12.43 -7.28 9.45
CA VAL A 125 11.73 -6.36 10.36
C VAL A 125 12.68 -5.25 10.76
N TRP A 126 12.50 -4.07 10.16
CA TRP A 126 13.26 -2.88 10.54
C TRP A 126 12.86 -2.44 11.95
N ARG A 127 13.83 -2.38 12.85
CA ARG A 127 13.68 -2.11 14.29
C ARG A 127 14.53 -0.92 14.73
N SER A 128 14.15 -0.29 15.83
CA SER A 128 15.08 0.44 16.69
C SER A 128 14.74 0.12 18.15
N SER A 129 15.71 -0.24 18.97
CA SER A 129 15.49 -0.58 20.39
C SER A 129 16.53 0.12 21.28
N PRO A 130 16.11 0.99 22.22
CA PRO A 130 17.03 1.58 23.19
C PRO A 130 17.44 0.60 24.31
N ILE A 131 16.76 -0.54 24.43
CA ILE A 131 16.96 -1.56 25.46
C ILE A 131 17.61 -2.83 24.90
N ASP A 132 18.40 -3.50 25.73
CA ASP A 132 19.27 -4.64 25.36
C ASP A 132 18.53 -5.91 24.97
N LYS A 133 17.32 -6.12 25.52
CA LYS A 133 16.47 -7.28 25.20
C LYS A 133 15.04 -6.83 25.05
N ASN A 134 14.61 -6.70 23.81
CA ASN A 134 13.21 -6.57 23.45
C ASN A 134 12.78 -7.83 22.67
N THR A 135 11.48 -8.10 22.61
CA THR A 135 10.95 -9.33 22.01
C THR A 135 9.67 -9.02 21.26
N ILE A 136 9.57 -9.46 20.02
CA ILE A 136 8.31 -9.45 19.27
C ILE A 136 7.75 -10.86 19.10
N LEU A 137 6.43 -10.96 19.12
CA LEU A 137 5.69 -12.15 18.73
C LEU A 137 5.17 -11.95 17.32
N ILE A 138 5.67 -12.74 16.37
CA ILE A 138 5.19 -12.77 15.00
C ILE A 138 4.14 -13.88 14.90
N GLN A 139 2.91 -13.50 14.56
CA GLN A 139 1.81 -14.43 14.36
C GLN A 139 1.37 -14.42 12.89
N PHE A 140 1.28 -15.61 12.31
CA PHE A 140 0.62 -15.86 11.03
C PHE A 140 -0.68 -16.62 11.34
N SER A 141 -1.80 -16.18 10.78
CA SER A 141 -3.11 -16.86 10.92
C SER A 141 -3.73 -17.06 9.54
N ASP A 142 -4.28 -18.24 9.29
CA ASP A 142 -5.04 -18.59 8.08
C ASP A 142 -6.31 -19.41 8.44
N GLU A 143 -6.98 -20.00 7.45
CA GLU A 143 -8.14 -20.86 7.67
C GLU A 143 -7.80 -22.22 8.33
N ASN A 144 -6.53 -22.62 8.35
CA ASN A 144 -6.05 -23.89 8.89
C ASN A 144 -5.52 -23.76 10.32
N GLY A 145 -5.17 -22.55 10.78
CA GLY A 145 -4.86 -22.25 12.17
C GLY A 145 -3.91 -21.06 12.34
N GLU A 146 -3.14 -21.10 13.42
CA GLU A 146 -2.17 -20.05 13.76
C GLU A 146 -0.76 -20.63 13.94
N LYS A 147 0.24 -19.91 13.43
CA LYS A 147 1.66 -20.18 13.67
C LYS A 147 2.29 -18.96 14.33
N ARG A 148 2.95 -19.18 15.47
CA ARG A 148 3.61 -18.13 16.26
C ARG A 148 5.12 -18.36 16.31
N GLN A 149 5.87 -17.27 16.19
CA GLN A 149 7.32 -17.26 16.31
C GLN A 149 7.75 -16.06 17.17
N ILE A 150 8.61 -16.33 18.16
CA ILE A 150 9.22 -15.29 18.98
C ILE A 150 10.54 -14.87 18.32
N VAL A 151 10.79 -13.57 18.25
CA VAL A 151 12.07 -13.00 17.78
C VAL A 151 12.59 -12.04 18.83
N GLU A 152 13.82 -12.26 19.28
CA GLU A 152 14.52 -11.38 20.21
C GLU A 152 15.34 -10.33 19.45
N PHE A 153 15.33 -9.11 19.99
CA PHE A 153 15.99 -7.94 19.42
C PHE A 153 16.92 -7.32 20.46
N THR A 154 18.18 -7.13 20.06
CA THR A 154 19.19 -6.42 20.83
C THR A 154 19.03 -4.90 20.71
N LYS A 155 19.71 -4.15 21.59
CA LYS A 155 19.82 -2.70 21.49
C LYS A 155 20.42 -2.29 20.13
N THR A 156 19.89 -1.23 19.53
CA THR A 156 20.45 -0.55 18.35
C THR A 156 20.52 0.97 18.61
N GLU A 157 21.40 1.68 17.91
CA GLU A 157 21.48 3.16 18.01
C GLU A 157 20.64 3.89 16.95
N GLY A 158 20.02 3.13 16.05
CA GLY A 158 19.12 3.62 15.00
C GLY A 158 18.26 2.51 14.42
N TYR A 159 17.70 2.77 13.23
CA TYR A 159 16.90 1.80 12.48
C TYR A 159 17.78 0.80 11.72
N GLU A 160 17.63 -0.49 11.99
CA GLU A 160 18.41 -1.60 11.42
C GLU A 160 17.51 -2.80 11.07
N GLU A 161 17.97 -3.70 10.17
CA GLU A 161 17.27 -4.96 9.80
C GLU A 161 17.47 -6.12 10.76
#